data_AF-A0AAD8XWM9-F1
#
_entry.id   AF-A0AAD8XWM9-F1
#
_cell.length_a   1.000
_cell.length_b   1.000
_cell.length_c   1.000
_cell.angle_alpha   90.00
_cell.angle_beta   90.00
_cell.angle_gamma   90.00
#
_symmetry.space_group_name_H-M   'P 1'
#
loop_
_entity.id
_entity.type
_entity.pdbx_description
1 polymer ?
#
loop_
_entity_poly.entity_id
_entity_poly.type
_entity_poly.pdbx_seq_one_letter_code
_entity_poly.pdbx_strand_id
1 'polypeptide(L)'
;MASESSQQRSMMYLSNLSTTGALTHVSSYLAAPSRALFAVALNSRDSSSAIVGDDWEYLDFGHIEKDLAAKLIDDDIRDVLLSIDAINNLKRLRLTNCINISGVGLEPLRGSTIIQQIDLSL
;
A
#
# COMPACT_ATOMS: atom_id res chain seq x y z
N MET A 1 27.61 34.40 -26.26
CA MET A 1 27.62 33.00 -26.73
C MET A 1 26.98 32.17 -25.61
N ALA A 2 25.84 31.57 -25.93
CA ALA A 2 24.92 30.73 -25.17
C ALA A 2 25.06 30.58 -23.64
N SER A 3 24.02 31.01 -22.94
CA SER A 3 23.61 30.58 -21.60
C SER A 3 23.15 29.13 -21.64
N GLU A 4 23.75 28.24 -20.84
CA GLU A 4 23.21 26.90 -20.59
C GLU A 4 22.21 26.97 -19.43
N SER A 5 20.95 27.08 -19.79
CA SER A 5 19.81 26.90 -18.89
C SER A 5 19.71 25.42 -18.49
N SER A 6 20.12 25.12 -17.26
CA SER A 6 19.85 23.84 -16.61
C SER A 6 18.34 23.69 -16.43
N GLN A 7 17.68 23.03 -17.38
CA GLN A 7 16.31 22.56 -17.19
C GLN A 7 16.33 21.45 -16.14
N GLN A 8 16.04 21.83 -14.90
CA GLN A 8 15.63 20.92 -13.84
C GLN A 8 14.42 20.14 -14.36
N ARG A 9 14.62 18.86 -14.74
CA ARG A 9 13.52 17.95 -15.05
C ARG A 9 12.67 17.84 -13.79
N SER A 10 11.60 18.64 -13.72
CA SER A 10 10.60 18.55 -12.68
C SER A 10 9.91 17.20 -12.82
N MET A 11 10.38 16.23 -12.04
CA MET A 11 9.73 14.94 -11.88
C MET A 11 8.38 15.21 -11.26
N MET A 12 7.32 15.21 -12.08
CA MET A 12 5.96 15.43 -11.61
C MET A 12 5.53 14.20 -10.82
N TYR A 13 5.69 14.25 -9.50
CA TYR A 13 5.09 13.27 -8.60
C TYR A 13 3.58 13.46 -8.61
N LEU A 14 2.82 12.36 -8.74
CA LEU A 14 1.35 12.37 -8.63
C LEU A 14 0.88 13.01 -7.32
N SER A 15 1.70 12.96 -6.27
CA SER A 15 1.48 13.60 -4.97
C SER A 15 1.44 15.14 -5.01
N ASN A 16 1.97 15.78 -6.06
CA ASN A 16 2.00 17.24 -6.19
C ASN A 16 0.75 17.82 -6.85
N LEU A 17 -0.17 16.96 -7.31
CA LEU A 17 -1.46 17.39 -7.82
C LEU A 17 -2.39 17.63 -6.62
N SER A 18 -2.83 18.88 -6.42
CA SER A 18 -3.84 19.28 -5.42
C SER A 18 -5.21 18.65 -5.75
N THR A 19 -5.31 17.33 -5.62
CA THR A 19 -6.46 16.51 -6.00
C THR A 19 -6.64 15.35 -5.02
N THR A 20 -6.47 15.62 -3.73
CA THR A 20 -6.80 14.65 -2.67
C THR A 20 -8.23 14.15 -2.82
N GLY A 21 -9.17 15.00 -3.24
CA GLY A 21 -10.57 14.63 -3.48
C GLY A 21 -10.78 13.58 -4.58
N ALA A 22 -10.23 13.76 -5.78
CA ALA A 22 -10.45 12.79 -6.86
C ALA A 22 -9.67 11.49 -6.63
N LEU A 23 -8.47 11.57 -6.05
CA LEU A 23 -7.69 10.37 -5.71
C LEU A 23 -8.38 9.54 -4.62
N THR A 24 -8.99 10.20 -3.62
CA THR A 24 -9.82 9.54 -2.60
C THR A 24 -11.08 8.91 -3.23
N HIS A 25 -11.74 9.61 -4.15
CA HIS A 25 -12.91 9.07 -4.82
C HIS A 25 -12.56 7.83 -5.66
N VAL A 26 -11.46 7.87 -6.43
CA VAL A 26 -10.96 6.72 -7.18
C VAL A 26 -10.58 5.58 -6.25
N SER A 27 -9.91 5.87 -5.14
CA SER A 27 -9.47 4.84 -4.21
C SER A 27 -10.63 4.09 -3.54
N SER A 28 -11.78 4.74 -3.33
CA SER A 28 -12.99 4.07 -2.80
C SER A 28 -13.54 2.94 -3.69
N TYR A 29 -13.22 2.93 -4.99
CA TYR A 29 -13.60 1.83 -5.90
C TYR A 29 -12.59 0.69 -5.93
N LEU A 30 -11.42 0.89 -5.33
CA LEU A 30 -10.38 -0.15 -5.27
C LEU A 30 -10.68 -1.12 -4.14
N ALA A 31 -10.45 -2.41 -4.41
CA ALA A 31 -10.38 -3.41 -3.37
C ALA A 31 -9.29 -3.01 -2.35
N ALA A 32 -9.47 -3.43 -1.10
CA ALA A 32 -8.56 -3.12 0.01
C ALA A 32 -7.06 -3.23 -0.35
N PRO A 33 -6.53 -4.38 -0.83
CA PRO A 33 -5.11 -4.47 -1.22
C PRO A 33 -4.70 -3.46 -2.29
N SER A 34 -5.49 -3.27 -3.36
CA SER A 34 -5.21 -2.27 -4.39
C SER A 34 -5.21 -0.84 -3.85
N ARG A 35 -6.10 -0.54 -2.91
CA ARG A 35 -6.19 0.78 -2.27
C ARG A 35 -4.96 1.08 -1.43
N ALA A 36 -4.48 0.11 -0.65
CA ALA A 36 -3.25 0.26 0.13
C ALA A 36 -2.03 0.42 -0.79
N LEU A 37 -1.89 -0.44 -1.81
CA LEU A 37 -0.80 -0.35 -2.80
C LEU A 37 -0.82 1.00 -3.53
N PHE A 38 -2.00 1.50 -3.88
CA PHE A 38 -2.17 2.81 -4.50
C PHE A 38 -1.70 3.94 -3.58
N ALA A 39 -2.04 3.89 -2.29
CA ALA A 39 -1.57 4.87 -1.32
C ALA A 39 -0.04 4.83 -1.12
N VAL A 40 0.55 3.63 -1.05
CA VAL A 40 2.00 3.42 -0.98
C VAL A 40 2.69 4.02 -2.21
N ALA A 41 2.19 3.72 -3.42
CA ALA A 41 2.75 4.24 -4.66
C ALA A 41 2.73 5.78 -4.73
N LEU A 42 1.72 6.41 -4.15
CA LEU A 42 1.61 7.87 -4.11
C LEU A 42 2.55 8.54 -3.10
N ASN A 43 3.26 7.79 -2.24
CA ASN A 43 4.18 8.32 -1.22
C ASN A 43 3.55 9.45 -0.37
N SER A 44 2.22 9.45 -0.20
CA SER A 44 1.51 10.57 0.40
C SER A 44 1.56 10.48 1.91
N ARG A 45 2.67 10.90 2.50
CA ARG A 45 2.89 10.89 3.95
C ARG A 45 1.88 11.76 4.72
N ASP A 46 1.23 12.71 4.03
CA ASP A 46 0.27 13.66 4.61
C ASP A 46 -1.19 13.44 4.17
N SER A 47 -1.46 12.63 3.13
CA SER A 47 -2.84 12.34 2.66
C SER A 47 -3.20 10.85 2.70
N SER A 48 -2.37 10.03 3.33
CA SER A 48 -2.54 8.57 3.37
C SER A 48 -3.90 8.17 3.94
N SER A 49 -4.33 8.77 5.05
CA SER A 49 -5.59 8.37 5.72
C SER A 49 -6.83 8.56 4.84
N ALA A 50 -6.91 9.64 4.06
CA ALA A 50 -8.07 9.89 3.19
C ALA A 50 -8.14 8.87 2.03
N ILE A 51 -6.99 8.48 1.47
CA ILE A 51 -6.92 7.54 0.34
C ILE A 51 -7.09 6.10 0.82
N VAL A 52 -6.47 5.77 1.94
CA VAL A 52 -6.45 4.43 2.56
C VAL A 52 -7.81 4.11 3.19
N GLY A 53 -8.45 5.08 3.86
CA GLY A 53 -9.64 4.85 4.67
C GLY A 53 -9.30 4.17 6.00
N ASP A 54 -10.32 3.83 6.78
CA ASP A 54 -10.22 3.34 8.17
C ASP A 54 -10.60 1.86 8.35
N ASP A 55 -11.28 1.23 7.39
CA ASP A 55 -11.74 -0.15 7.49
C ASP A 55 -10.68 -1.18 7.06
N TRP A 56 -9.78 -1.54 7.98
CA TRP A 56 -8.67 -2.49 7.72
C TRP A 56 -8.65 -3.74 8.59
N GLU A 57 -9.80 -4.18 9.11
CA GLU A 57 -9.87 -5.43 9.88
C GLU A 57 -9.45 -6.67 9.06
N TYR A 58 -9.63 -6.62 7.74
CA TYR A 58 -9.36 -7.73 6.83
C TYR A 58 -8.59 -7.26 5.60
N LEU A 59 -7.44 -7.89 5.36
CA LEU A 59 -6.62 -7.69 4.17
C LEU A 59 -6.40 -9.01 3.46
N ASP A 60 -6.98 -9.15 2.27
CA ASP A 60 -6.87 -10.36 1.44
C ASP A 60 -6.31 -10.00 0.06
N PHE A 61 -5.08 -10.41 -0.21
CA PHE A 61 -4.42 -10.23 -1.51
C PHE A 61 -5.01 -11.13 -2.60
N GLY A 62 -5.95 -12.02 -2.28
CA GLY A 62 -6.78 -12.72 -3.26
C GLY A 62 -7.75 -11.79 -4.02
N HIS A 63 -7.93 -10.56 -3.57
CA HIS A 63 -8.74 -9.54 -4.26
C HIS A 63 -7.99 -8.74 -5.33
N ILE A 64 -6.71 -9.04 -5.59
CA ILE A 64 -5.98 -8.52 -6.73
C ILE A 64 -5.64 -9.63 -7.72
N GLU A 65 -5.26 -9.24 -8.94
CA GLU A 65 -4.83 -10.17 -9.96
C GLU A 65 -3.63 -11.00 -9.49
N LYS A 66 -3.68 -12.31 -9.76
CA LYS A 66 -2.64 -13.26 -9.36
C LYS A 66 -1.23 -12.82 -9.79
N ASP A 67 -1.11 -12.35 -11.02
CA ASP A 67 0.18 -11.91 -11.59
C ASP A 67 0.70 -10.62 -10.94
N LEU A 68 -0.19 -9.81 -10.37
CA LEU A 68 0.20 -8.63 -9.59
C LEU A 68 0.63 -9.06 -8.19
N ALA A 69 -0.14 -9.91 -7.51
CA ALA A 69 0.22 -10.45 -6.19
C ALA A 69 1.57 -11.17 -6.20
N ALA A 70 1.85 -11.94 -7.26
CA ALA A 70 3.11 -12.68 -7.41
C ALA A 70 4.34 -11.77 -7.59
N LYS A 71 4.16 -10.49 -7.94
CA LYS A 71 5.25 -9.50 -8.06
C LYS A 71 5.57 -8.82 -6.74
N LEU A 72 4.69 -8.91 -5.75
CA LEU A 72 4.89 -8.25 -4.46
C LEU A 72 6.05 -8.90 -3.71
N ILE A 73 6.91 -8.06 -3.15
CA ILE A 73 8.03 -8.45 -2.29
C ILE A 73 7.80 -8.00 -0.85
N ASP A 74 8.67 -8.45 0.05
CA ASP A 74 8.58 -8.10 1.48
C ASP A 74 8.51 -6.59 1.75
N ASP A 75 9.23 -5.78 0.97
CA ASP A 75 9.18 -4.31 1.11
C ASP A 75 7.80 -3.75 0.77
N ASP A 76 7.13 -4.24 -0.29
CA ASP A 76 5.78 -3.81 -0.65
C ASP A 76 4.77 -4.17 0.45
N ILE A 77 4.86 -5.39 0.98
CA ILE A 77 3.98 -5.85 2.06
C ILE A 77 4.22 -5.02 3.32
N ARG A 78 5.47 -4.75 3.67
CA ARG A 78 5.82 -3.90 4.82
C ARG A 78 5.19 -2.51 4.68
N ASP A 79 5.36 -1.89 3.53
CA ASP A 79 4.88 -0.54 3.28
C ASP A 79 3.35 -0.48 3.29
N VAL A 80 2.67 -1.51 2.75
CA VAL A 80 1.22 -1.68 2.86
C VAL A 80 0.78 -1.78 4.32
N LEU A 81 1.40 -2.66 5.11
CA LEU A 81 1.01 -2.86 6.52
C LEU A 81 1.22 -1.59 7.37
N LEU A 82 2.28 -0.83 7.09
CA LEU A 82 2.51 0.47 7.71
C LEU A 82 1.46 1.51 7.26
N SER A 83 1.09 1.52 5.98
CA SER A 83 0.15 2.50 5.43
C SER A 83 -1.26 2.41 6.02
N ILE A 84 -1.65 1.22 6.48
CA ILE A 84 -2.98 0.93 7.05
C ILE A 84 -2.98 0.85 8.57
N ASP A 85 -1.87 1.19 9.23
CA ASP A 85 -1.66 1.00 10.67
C ASP A 85 -2.07 -0.41 11.13
N ALA A 86 -1.55 -1.42 10.44
CA ALA A 86 -2.00 -2.80 10.58
C ALA A 86 -1.85 -3.35 12.01
N ILE A 87 -0.86 -2.89 12.76
CA ILE A 87 -0.61 -3.34 14.14
C ILE A 87 -1.82 -3.11 15.05
N ASN A 88 -2.59 -2.04 14.80
CA ASN A 88 -3.75 -1.62 15.59
C ASN A 88 -5.10 -1.92 14.93
N ASN A 89 -5.14 -2.19 13.62
CA ASN A 89 -6.40 -2.37 12.88
C ASN A 89 -6.62 -3.78 12.29
N LEU A 90 -5.56 -4.51 11.94
CA LEU A 90 -5.67 -5.74 11.15
C LEU A 90 -5.93 -6.98 12.01
N LYS A 91 -7.06 -7.66 11.78
CA LYS A 91 -7.43 -8.92 12.46
C LYS A 91 -7.13 -10.15 11.61
N ARG A 92 -7.30 -10.09 10.29
CA ARG A 92 -6.91 -11.20 9.39
C ARG A 92 -6.14 -10.71 8.17
N LEU A 93 -5.00 -11.36 7.94
CA LEU A 93 -4.17 -11.18 6.75
C LEU A 93 -4.19 -12.46 5.92
N ARG A 94 -4.46 -12.36 4.61
CA ARG A 94 -4.31 -13.47 3.65
C ARG A 94 -3.38 -13.05 2.52
N LEU A 95 -2.27 -13.78 2.37
CA LEU A 95 -1.20 -13.52 1.40
C LEU A 95 -1.38 -14.36 0.12
N THR A 96 -2.63 -14.63 -0.24
CA THR A 96 -2.99 -15.43 -1.42
C THR A 96 -2.24 -14.94 -2.67
N ASN A 97 -1.54 -15.85 -3.36
CA ASN A 97 -0.71 -15.58 -4.54
C ASN A 97 0.55 -14.68 -4.32
N CYS A 98 0.87 -14.25 -3.09
CA CYS A 98 2.07 -13.47 -2.80
C CYS A 98 3.33 -14.36 -2.71
N ILE A 99 3.66 -15.06 -3.80
CA ILE A 99 4.63 -16.15 -3.81
C ILE A 99 6.10 -15.73 -3.59
N ASN A 100 6.41 -14.43 -3.64
CA ASN A 100 7.78 -13.90 -3.63
C ASN A 100 8.18 -13.24 -2.28
N ILE A 101 7.46 -13.54 -1.21
CA ILE A 101 7.72 -13.04 0.14
C ILE A 101 8.53 -14.04 0.97
N SER A 102 9.46 -13.55 1.78
CA SER A 102 10.23 -14.35 2.75
C SER A 102 9.64 -14.29 4.17
N GLY A 103 8.77 -13.31 4.43
CA GLY A 103 8.14 -13.07 5.73
C GLY A 103 8.74 -11.88 6.49
N VAL A 104 9.87 -11.33 6.04
CA VAL A 104 10.47 -10.09 6.59
C VAL A 104 9.49 -8.92 6.51
N GLY A 105 8.63 -8.90 5.49
CA GLY A 105 7.61 -7.88 5.29
C GLY A 105 6.53 -7.87 6.37
N LEU A 106 6.42 -8.91 7.18
CA LEU A 106 5.43 -9.02 8.27
C LEU A 106 5.91 -8.41 9.58
N GLU A 107 7.13 -7.86 9.65
CA GLU A 107 7.67 -7.19 10.85
C GLU A 107 6.72 -6.11 11.44
N PRO A 108 5.95 -5.32 10.66
CA PRO A 108 4.98 -4.37 11.22
C PRO A 108 3.88 -4.99 12.10
N LEU A 109 3.65 -6.30 11.99
CA LEU A 109 2.69 -7.01 12.86
C LEU A 109 3.32 -7.54 14.14
N ARG A 110 4.64 -7.43 14.31
CA ARG A 110 5.33 -7.86 15.52
C ARG A 110 4.79 -7.10 16.72
N GLY A 111 4.30 -7.83 17.71
CA GLY A 111 3.72 -7.26 18.93
C GLY A 111 2.25 -6.83 18.78
N SER A 112 1.61 -7.06 17.63
CA SER A 112 0.16 -6.85 17.51
C SER A 112 -0.59 -7.72 18.51
N THR A 113 -1.48 -7.10 19.28
CA THR A 113 -2.37 -7.79 20.24
C THR A 113 -3.76 -8.07 19.67
N ILE A 114 -4.02 -7.63 18.44
CA ILE A 114 -5.35 -7.72 17.80
C ILE A 114 -5.39 -8.69 16.61
N ILE A 115 -4.23 -9.00 15.99
CA ILE A 115 -4.15 -9.94 14.88
C ILE A 115 -4.61 -11.33 15.35
N GLN A 116 -5.50 -11.95 14.58
CA GLN A 116 -6.14 -13.23 14.92
C GLN A 116 -5.72 -14.34 13.96
N GLN A 117 -5.50 -14.00 12.68
CA GLN A 117 -5.17 -14.96 11.65
C GLN A 117 -4.19 -14.37 10.63
N ILE A 118 -3.17 -15.15 10.31
CA ILE A 118 -2.30 -14.93 9.15
C ILE A 118 -2.37 -16.20 8.30
N ASP A 119 -2.98 -16.08 7.13
CA ASP A 119 -3.07 -17.13 6.12
C ASP A 119 -1.91 -16.95 5.12
N LEU A 120 -0.96 -17.89 5.19
CA LEU A 120 0.22 -17.96 4.32
C LEU A 120 0.02 -18.96 3.18
N SER A 121 -1.22 -19.38 2.87
CA SER A 121 -1.47 -20.20 1.69
C SER A 121 -1.19 -19.36 0.43
N LEU A 122 0.00 -19.54 -0.14
CA LEU A 122 0.49 -18.83 -1.33
C LEU A 122 -0.14 -19.40 -2.61
#